data_AF-A0A1J6JUY5-F1
#
_entry.id   AF-A0A1J6JUY5-F1
#
_cell.length_a   1.000
_cell.length_b   1.000
_cell.length_c   1.000
_cell.angle_alpha   90.00
_cell.angle_beta   90.00
_cell.angle_gamma   90.00
#
_symmetry.space_group_name_H-M   'P 1'
#
loop_
_entity.id
_entity.type
_entity.pdbx_description
1 polymer ?
#
loop_
_entity_poly.entity_id
_entity_poly.type
_entity_poly.pdbx_seq_one_letter_code
_entity_poly.pdbx_strand_id
1 'polypeptide(L)'
;MGGPKYDGKYLHKLIKGLLRGTKLHDTLTAIVIPSFDIKKLQPVIFSSYEAISRPDLDAELADICISTSAAPTFLPAHSFKNKDADNNEREFNLIDGGVAANNPTLVAIGEVTKQVLLQHVDLFPIKPMDYGRFLVISLGTGNAKNEHKYNAQKAAKWGLLSWLFNDNSTPIIDAFNHASADMVDFHNFVVFKALHSDDKYLRIQDDDLTGNLASVDIATKENLQGLVKVGELLLEKTVSKINLDKGVYEEVENGGTNKEALQRFAKILSDERKFRESNASSRLV
;
A
#
# COMPACT_ATOMS: atom_id res chain seq x y z
N MET A 1 18.98 11.18 24.64
CA MET A 1 17.85 10.56 23.91
C MET A 1 18.42 9.83 22.73
N GLY A 2 18.18 8.53 22.59
CA GLY A 2 18.67 7.74 21.47
C GLY A 2 17.71 6.61 21.16
N GLY A 3 17.24 6.55 19.91
CA GLY A 3 16.40 5.48 19.40
C GLY A 3 14.97 5.91 19.02
N PRO A 4 14.26 5.05 18.28
CA PRO A 4 12.86 5.23 17.89
C PRO A 4 11.90 5.15 19.10
N LYS A 5 10.65 5.59 18.92
CA LYS A 5 9.60 5.57 19.96
C LYS A 5 9.32 4.16 20.51
N TYR A 6 9.41 3.14 19.66
CA TYR A 6 9.19 1.74 19.99
C TYR A 6 10.42 0.90 19.62
N ASP A 7 10.77 -0.10 20.45
CA ASP A 7 11.96 -0.93 20.24
C ASP A 7 11.78 -2.06 19.20
N GLY A 8 10.55 -2.25 18.69
CA GLY A 8 10.20 -3.24 17.68
C GLY A 8 10.21 -4.71 18.14
N LYS A 9 10.71 -5.03 19.35
CA LYS A 9 10.97 -6.42 19.75
C LYS A 9 9.72 -7.28 19.78
N TYR A 10 8.62 -6.74 20.31
CA TYR A 10 7.35 -7.45 20.36
C TYR A 10 6.79 -7.69 18.96
N LEU A 11 6.80 -6.66 18.10
CA LEU A 11 6.35 -6.75 16.72
C LEU A 11 7.13 -7.81 15.95
N HIS A 12 8.47 -7.81 16.06
CA HIS A 12 9.33 -8.79 15.38
C HIS A 12 9.03 -10.21 15.86
N LYS A 13 8.88 -10.41 17.18
CA LYS A 13 8.53 -11.72 17.75
C LYS A 13 7.18 -12.22 17.23
N LEU A 14 6.17 -11.35 17.19
CA LEU A 14 4.83 -11.68 16.72
C LEU A 14 4.86 -12.06 15.23
N ILE A 15 5.45 -11.22 14.38
CA ILE A 15 5.57 -11.46 12.94
C ILE A 15 6.30 -12.78 12.67
N LYS A 16 7.46 -13.01 13.30
CA LYS A 16 8.22 -14.26 13.16
C LYS A 16 7.44 -15.48 13.65
N GLY A 17 6.65 -15.34 14.71
CA GLY A 17 5.78 -16.42 15.19
C GLY A 17 4.66 -16.78 14.22
N LEU A 18 4.04 -15.78 13.59
CA LEU A 18 2.95 -15.94 12.64
C LEU A 18 3.43 -16.49 11.28
N LEU A 19 4.49 -15.90 10.73
CA LEU A 19 4.98 -16.22 9.38
C LEU A 19 6.00 -17.36 9.36
N ARG A 20 6.62 -17.66 10.50
CA ARG A 20 7.63 -18.73 10.64
C ARG A 20 8.74 -18.56 9.60
N GLY A 21 9.15 -19.63 8.94
CA GLY A 21 10.18 -19.61 7.88
C GLY A 21 9.62 -19.48 6.46
N THR A 22 8.37 -19.03 6.30
CA THR A 22 7.74 -18.84 4.98
C THR A 22 8.49 -17.77 4.19
N LYS A 23 8.83 -18.07 2.94
CA LYS A 23 9.52 -17.16 2.03
C LYS A 23 8.59 -16.49 1.03
N LEU A 24 9.11 -15.51 0.31
CA LEU A 24 8.37 -14.76 -0.69
C LEU A 24 7.78 -15.65 -1.79
N HIS A 25 8.49 -16.68 -2.24
CA HIS A 25 7.97 -17.61 -3.25
C HIS A 25 6.86 -18.56 -2.73
N ASP A 26 6.74 -18.75 -1.41
CA ASP A 26 5.74 -19.64 -0.80
C ASP A 26 4.32 -19.03 -0.80
N THR A 27 4.15 -17.80 -1.29
CA THR A 27 2.89 -17.06 -1.24
C THR A 27 1.81 -17.68 -2.14
N LEU A 28 0.59 -17.82 -1.63
CA LEU A 28 -0.55 -18.40 -2.35
C LEU A 28 -1.06 -17.56 -3.53
N THR A 29 -0.74 -16.28 -3.53
CA THR A 29 -1.08 -15.33 -4.60
C THR A 29 0.12 -14.42 -4.80
N ALA A 30 0.20 -13.79 -5.97
CA ALA A 30 1.22 -12.80 -6.19
C ALA A 30 1.08 -11.62 -5.23
N ILE A 31 2.19 -11.24 -4.58
CA ILE A 31 2.25 -10.10 -3.68
C ILE A 31 3.37 -9.13 -4.10
N VAL A 32 3.17 -7.86 -3.76
CA VAL A 32 4.12 -6.78 -4.03
C VAL A 32 4.21 -5.91 -2.77
N ILE A 33 5.36 -5.91 -2.11
CA ILE A 33 5.58 -5.22 -0.84
C ILE A 33 6.73 -4.21 -1.00
N PRO A 34 6.46 -2.89 -0.94
CA PRO A 34 7.51 -1.87 -0.99
C PRO A 34 8.27 -1.77 0.33
N SER A 35 9.52 -1.34 0.24
CA SER A 35 10.39 -0.92 1.34
C SER A 35 11.41 0.08 0.81
N PHE A 36 12.19 0.71 1.67
CA PHE A 36 13.25 1.62 1.24
C PHE A 36 14.59 1.26 1.87
N ASP A 37 15.63 1.04 1.05
CA ASP A 37 16.97 0.72 1.51
C ASP A 37 17.76 2.00 1.80
N ILE A 38 18.06 2.24 3.07
CA ILE A 38 18.76 3.46 3.51
C ILE A 38 20.26 3.45 3.23
N LYS A 39 20.85 2.28 2.96
CA LYS A 39 22.26 2.16 2.60
C LYS A 39 22.45 2.46 1.11
N LYS A 40 21.51 2.03 0.27
CA LYS A 40 21.51 2.28 -1.18
C LYS A 40 20.76 3.55 -1.59
N LEU A 41 19.95 4.11 -0.70
CA LEU A 41 19.03 5.22 -0.95
C LEU A 41 18.07 4.95 -2.12
N GLN A 42 17.51 3.73 -2.15
CA GLN A 42 16.66 3.25 -3.24
C GLN A 42 15.48 2.43 -2.71
N PRO A 43 14.32 2.47 -3.39
CA PRO A 43 13.22 1.56 -3.06
C PRO A 43 13.63 0.11 -3.33
N VAL A 44 13.16 -0.80 -2.48
CA VAL A 44 13.24 -2.25 -2.69
C VAL A 44 11.83 -2.78 -2.71
N ILE A 45 11.42 -3.31 -3.86
CA ILE A 45 10.09 -3.90 -4.05
C ILE A 45 10.25 -5.42 -3.99
N PHE A 46 9.66 -6.02 -2.96
CA PHE A 46 9.56 -7.47 -2.85
C PHE A 46 8.34 -7.94 -3.62
N SER A 47 8.58 -8.48 -4.82
CA SER A 47 7.55 -9.05 -5.70
C SER A 47 7.74 -10.56 -5.75
N SER A 48 6.68 -11.32 -5.46
CA SER A 48 6.74 -12.78 -5.60
C SER A 48 6.83 -13.22 -7.07
N TYR A 49 6.45 -12.36 -8.03
CA TYR A 49 6.71 -12.61 -9.45
C TYR A 49 8.21 -12.64 -9.77
N GLU A 50 8.99 -11.82 -9.05
CA GLU A 50 10.44 -11.72 -9.26
C GLU A 50 11.22 -12.73 -8.43
N ALA A 51 10.61 -13.37 -7.42
CA ALA A 51 11.32 -14.29 -6.53
C ALA A 51 12.05 -15.42 -7.28
N ILE A 52 11.49 -15.87 -8.41
CA ILE A 52 12.09 -16.91 -9.27
C ILE A 52 13.30 -16.38 -10.05
N SER A 53 13.21 -15.19 -10.64
CA SER A 53 14.28 -14.61 -11.48
C SER A 53 15.32 -13.82 -10.67
N ARG A 54 14.98 -13.45 -9.45
CA ARG A 54 15.79 -12.68 -8.50
C ARG A 54 15.81 -13.39 -7.14
N PRO A 55 16.56 -14.49 -6.99
CA PRO A 55 16.67 -15.21 -5.72
C PRO A 55 17.12 -14.34 -4.55
N ASP A 56 17.87 -13.27 -4.84
CA ASP A 56 18.28 -12.29 -3.84
C ASP A 56 17.09 -11.56 -3.17
N LEU A 57 15.95 -11.45 -3.85
CA LEU A 57 14.71 -10.89 -3.33
C LEU A 57 13.81 -11.93 -2.64
N ASP A 58 14.07 -13.22 -2.79
CA ASP A 58 13.30 -14.31 -2.15
C ASP A 58 13.66 -14.51 -0.66
N ALA A 59 13.35 -13.48 0.12
CA ALA A 59 13.62 -13.42 1.55
C ALA A 59 12.47 -14.02 2.38
N GLU A 60 12.70 -14.22 3.68
CA GLU A 60 11.63 -14.59 4.62
C GLU A 60 10.58 -13.48 4.67
N LEU A 61 9.29 -13.86 4.60
CA LEU A 61 8.20 -12.88 4.70
C LEU A 61 8.24 -12.12 6.03
N ALA A 62 8.77 -12.73 7.09
CA ALA A 62 8.95 -12.06 8.36
C ALA A 62 9.88 -10.85 8.26
N ASP A 63 11.00 -10.98 7.56
CA ASP A 63 11.94 -9.87 7.35
C ASP A 63 11.31 -8.79 6.48
N ILE A 64 10.61 -9.17 5.41
CA ILE A 64 9.90 -8.25 4.51
C ILE A 64 8.81 -7.46 5.27
N CYS A 65 7.98 -8.14 6.08
CA CYS A 65 6.92 -7.51 6.88
C CYS A 65 7.47 -6.57 7.95
N ILE A 66 8.58 -6.95 8.62
CA ILE A 66 9.24 -6.06 9.57
C ILE A 66 9.75 -4.81 8.83
N SER A 67 10.44 -4.98 7.70
CA SER A 67 10.99 -3.88 6.92
C SER A 67 9.94 -2.90 6.42
N THR A 68 8.86 -3.38 5.79
CA THR A 68 7.81 -2.49 5.25
C THR A 68 7.07 -1.69 6.31
N SER A 69 7.11 -2.12 7.58
CA SER A 69 6.44 -1.44 8.71
C SER A 69 7.37 -0.58 9.55
N ALA A 70 8.67 -0.53 9.24
CA ALA A 70 9.68 0.15 10.04
C ALA A 70 9.68 1.67 9.82
N ALA A 71 8.57 2.32 10.22
CA ALA A 71 8.36 3.76 10.10
C ALA A 71 9.46 4.56 10.82
N PRO A 72 10.17 5.47 10.13
CA PRO A 72 11.15 6.34 10.77
C PRO A 72 10.55 7.06 11.97
N THR A 73 11.36 7.25 13.02
CA THR A 73 10.97 7.79 14.34
C THR A 73 10.09 6.88 15.21
N PHE A 74 9.33 5.93 14.64
CA PHE A 74 8.47 5.01 15.39
C PHE A 74 9.15 3.67 15.67
N LEU A 75 9.75 3.05 14.66
CA LEU A 75 10.33 1.72 14.74
C LEU A 75 11.78 1.71 14.25
N PRO A 76 12.61 0.75 14.71
CA PRO A 76 13.99 0.63 14.23
C PRO A 76 14.01 0.16 12.78
N ALA A 77 15.00 0.63 12.01
CA ALA A 77 15.31 0.05 10.71
C ALA A 77 15.65 -1.44 10.87
N HIS A 78 15.34 -2.24 9.84
CA HIS A 78 15.55 -3.67 9.85
C HIS A 78 16.65 -4.08 8.88
N SER A 79 17.51 -4.99 9.30
CA SER A 79 18.58 -5.51 8.45
C SER A 79 18.62 -7.03 8.49
N PHE A 80 18.81 -7.60 7.30
CA PHE A 80 18.98 -9.02 7.08
C PHE A 80 19.80 -9.24 5.82
N LYS A 81 20.15 -10.50 5.55
CA LYS A 81 20.86 -10.90 4.36
C LYS A 81 20.09 -11.99 3.64
N ASN A 82 20.18 -12.00 2.32
CA ASN A 82 19.68 -13.10 1.50
C ASN A 82 20.70 -13.40 0.39
N LYS A 83 20.59 -14.57 -0.25
CA LYS A 83 21.56 -15.01 -1.27
C LYS A 83 21.04 -14.81 -2.69
N ASP A 84 21.92 -14.42 -3.59
CA ASP A 84 21.64 -14.44 -5.03
C ASP A 84 21.82 -15.85 -5.64
N ALA A 85 21.64 -15.96 -6.96
CA ALA A 85 21.79 -17.21 -7.70
C ALA A 85 23.20 -17.82 -7.61
N ASP A 86 24.22 -16.98 -7.39
CA ASP A 86 25.63 -17.37 -7.29
C ASP A 86 26.06 -17.62 -5.83
N ASN A 87 25.10 -17.67 -4.89
CA ASN A 87 25.30 -17.78 -3.44
C ASN A 87 26.01 -16.58 -2.79
N ASN A 88 26.13 -15.44 -3.45
CA ASN A 88 26.65 -14.23 -2.82
C ASN A 88 25.62 -13.64 -1.87
N GLU A 89 26.08 -13.15 -0.72
CA GLU A 89 25.21 -12.47 0.23
C GLU A 89 24.90 -11.04 -0.23
N ARG A 90 23.60 -10.77 -0.41
CA ARG A 90 23.07 -9.41 -0.49
C ARG A 90 22.57 -8.98 0.88
N GLU A 91 23.11 -7.88 1.37
CA GLU A 91 22.64 -7.22 2.59
C GLU A 91 21.50 -6.22 2.28
N PHE A 92 20.51 -6.18 3.16
CA PHE A 92 19.38 -5.27 3.12
C PHE A 92 19.39 -4.40 4.38
N ASN A 93 19.16 -3.10 4.22
CA ASN A 93 19.09 -2.13 5.32
C ASN A 93 17.83 -1.28 5.14
N LEU A 94 16.70 -1.77 5.62
CA LEU A 94 15.39 -1.33 5.15
C LEU A 94 14.61 -0.56 6.21
N ILE A 95 13.83 0.41 5.73
CA ILE A 95 12.78 1.11 6.47
C ILE A 95 11.45 0.98 5.72
N ASP A 96 10.41 1.57 6.32
CA ASP A 96 9.02 1.56 5.87
C ASP A 96 8.83 1.76 4.36
N GLY A 97 7.88 0.99 3.81
CA GLY A 97 7.47 1.09 2.41
C GLY A 97 6.81 2.41 2.06
N GLY A 98 6.19 3.10 3.02
CA GLY A 98 5.56 4.41 2.85
C GLY A 98 6.52 5.50 2.41
N VAL A 99 7.81 5.37 2.74
CA VAL A 99 8.88 6.26 2.23
C VAL A 99 9.03 6.14 0.71
N ALA A 100 8.80 4.94 0.16
CA ALA A 100 8.86 4.69 -1.27
C ALA A 100 7.49 4.87 -1.95
N ALA A 101 6.45 4.24 -1.42
CA ALA A 101 5.11 4.18 -1.97
C ALA A 101 4.06 3.98 -0.87
N ASN A 102 3.58 5.09 -0.29
CA ASN A 102 2.53 5.09 0.73
C ASN A 102 1.15 4.66 0.19
N ASN A 103 0.97 4.72 -1.13
CA ASN A 103 -0.12 4.07 -1.85
C ASN A 103 0.51 3.13 -2.90
N PRO A 104 0.60 1.82 -2.64
CA PRO A 104 1.32 0.88 -3.51
C PRO A 104 0.55 0.51 -4.78
N THR A 105 -0.62 1.11 -5.04
CA THR A 105 -1.47 0.75 -6.19
C THR A 105 -0.72 0.83 -7.52
N LEU A 106 0.04 1.91 -7.76
CA LEU A 106 0.84 2.03 -8.99
C LEU A 106 2.01 1.05 -9.03
N VAL A 107 2.60 0.70 -7.88
CA VAL A 107 3.66 -0.31 -7.81
C VAL A 107 3.09 -1.67 -8.21
N ALA A 108 1.90 -2.03 -7.69
CA ALA A 108 1.22 -3.28 -8.03
C ALA A 108 0.83 -3.35 -9.51
N ILE A 109 0.26 -2.27 -10.06
CA ILE A 109 -0.10 -2.23 -11.49
C ILE A 109 1.17 -2.31 -12.35
N GLY A 110 2.20 -1.55 -12.02
CA GLY A 110 3.48 -1.57 -12.74
C GLY A 110 4.12 -2.96 -12.75
N GLU A 111 4.07 -3.67 -11.62
CA GLU A 111 4.56 -5.04 -11.53
C GLU A 111 3.76 -6.01 -12.41
N VAL A 112 2.43 -5.97 -12.36
CA VAL A 112 1.60 -6.80 -13.24
C VAL A 112 1.86 -6.48 -14.71
N THR A 113 1.95 -5.20 -15.08
CA THR A 113 2.28 -4.77 -16.45
C THR A 113 3.65 -5.29 -16.90
N LYS A 114 4.65 -5.24 -16.03
CA LYS A 114 5.98 -5.81 -16.28
C LYS A 114 5.90 -7.31 -16.57
N GLN A 115 5.12 -8.06 -15.79
CA GLN A 115 4.95 -9.50 -16.02
C GLN A 115 4.18 -9.82 -17.30
N VAL A 116 3.19 -8.99 -17.68
CA VAL A 116 2.52 -9.09 -18.98
C VAL A 116 3.51 -8.87 -20.13
N LEU A 117 4.39 -7.86 -20.02
CA LEU A 117 5.45 -7.60 -21.00
C LEU A 117 6.43 -8.77 -21.14
N LEU A 118 6.76 -9.41 -20.02
CA LEU A 118 7.66 -10.58 -19.96
C LEU A 118 6.96 -11.90 -20.33
N GLN A 119 5.68 -11.87 -20.72
CA GLN A 119 4.89 -13.05 -21.11
C GLN A 119 4.81 -14.12 -20.01
N HIS A 120 4.65 -13.69 -18.77
CA HIS A 120 4.52 -14.60 -17.62
C HIS A 120 3.36 -15.59 -17.84
N VAL A 121 3.61 -16.88 -17.57
CA VAL A 121 2.75 -18.01 -18.00
C VAL A 121 1.34 -17.93 -17.41
N ASP A 122 1.21 -17.41 -16.19
CA ASP A 122 -0.06 -17.27 -15.48
C ASP A 122 -0.87 -16.02 -15.87
N LEU A 123 -0.30 -15.12 -16.69
CA LEU A 123 -0.97 -13.90 -17.13
C LEU A 123 -1.47 -14.08 -18.56
N PHE A 124 -2.74 -13.73 -18.77
CA PHE A 124 -3.27 -13.66 -20.12
C PHE A 124 -2.48 -12.64 -20.94
N PRO A 125 -2.22 -12.89 -22.23
CA PRO A 125 -1.58 -11.92 -23.10
C PRO A 125 -2.53 -10.73 -23.27
N ILE A 126 -2.26 -9.67 -22.50
CA ILE A 126 -2.95 -8.39 -22.57
C ILE A 126 -1.98 -7.41 -23.24
N LYS A 127 -2.48 -6.43 -23.99
CA LYS A 127 -1.58 -5.37 -24.47
C LYS A 127 -1.06 -4.61 -23.24
N PRO A 128 0.24 -4.31 -23.11
CA PRO A 128 0.83 -3.71 -21.90
C PRO A 128 0.19 -2.42 -21.37
N MET A 129 -0.67 -1.76 -22.16
CA MET A 129 -1.40 -0.54 -21.81
C MET A 129 -2.93 -0.71 -21.86
N ASP A 130 -3.45 -1.93 -21.94
CA ASP A 130 -4.88 -2.22 -21.88
C ASP A 130 -5.33 -2.31 -20.41
N TYR A 131 -5.33 -1.17 -19.74
CA TYR A 131 -5.80 -1.05 -18.34
C TYR A 131 -7.28 -1.43 -18.20
N GLY A 132 -8.03 -1.50 -19.30
CA GLY A 132 -9.42 -1.95 -19.30
C GLY A 132 -9.61 -3.40 -18.90
N ARG A 133 -8.55 -4.18 -18.73
CA ARG A 133 -8.62 -5.54 -18.17
C ARG A 133 -8.21 -5.63 -16.71
N PHE A 134 -7.76 -4.53 -16.11
CA PHE A 134 -7.47 -4.48 -14.69
C PHE A 134 -8.76 -4.21 -13.92
N LEU A 135 -8.92 -4.94 -12.81
CA LEU A 135 -9.92 -4.66 -11.79
C LEU A 135 -9.18 -4.38 -10.49
N VAL A 136 -9.26 -3.16 -9.98
CA VAL A 136 -8.43 -2.67 -8.88
C VAL A 136 -9.30 -2.17 -7.74
N ILE A 137 -9.06 -2.71 -6.55
CA ILE A 137 -9.57 -2.19 -5.29
C ILE A 137 -8.37 -1.63 -4.52
N SER A 138 -8.40 -0.34 -4.23
CA SER A 138 -7.40 0.35 -3.42
C SER A 138 -8.04 0.81 -2.11
N LEU A 139 -7.49 0.35 -0.99
CA LEU A 139 -8.02 0.64 0.34
C LEU A 139 -7.02 1.53 1.07
N GLY A 140 -7.48 2.69 1.53
CA GLY A 140 -6.69 3.57 2.38
C GLY A 140 -7.02 3.37 3.86
N THR A 141 -6.11 3.82 4.72
CA THR A 141 -6.27 3.76 6.18
C THR A 141 -6.86 5.05 6.77
N GLY A 142 -7.33 5.94 5.90
CA GLY A 142 -7.79 7.27 6.23
C GLY A 142 -6.68 8.26 6.59
N ASN A 143 -7.02 9.55 6.66
CA ASN A 143 -6.12 10.62 7.05
C ASN A 143 -6.88 11.80 7.71
N ALA A 144 -6.13 12.75 8.25
CA ALA A 144 -6.63 13.98 8.86
C ALA A 144 -6.41 15.21 7.97
N LYS A 145 -6.62 15.10 6.65
CA LYS A 145 -6.41 16.23 5.73
C LYS A 145 -7.26 17.45 6.11
N ASN A 146 -8.46 17.22 6.62
CA ASN A 146 -9.39 18.29 6.96
C ASN A 146 -9.10 18.98 8.31
N GLU A 147 -8.11 18.54 9.09
CA GLU A 147 -7.72 19.23 10.34
C GLU A 147 -6.90 20.51 10.11
N HIS A 148 -6.39 20.74 8.89
CA HIS A 148 -5.60 21.94 8.54
C HIS A 148 -4.42 22.17 9.51
N LYS A 149 -3.74 21.07 9.87
CA LYS A 149 -2.71 21.00 10.93
C LYS A 149 -1.61 22.05 10.79
N TYR A 150 -1.24 22.41 9.56
CA TYR A 150 -0.10 23.27 9.26
C TYR A 150 -0.50 24.48 8.42
N ASN A 151 0.21 25.60 8.60
CA ASN A 151 0.10 26.76 7.73
C ASN A 151 1.46 27.44 7.52
N ALA A 152 1.57 28.20 6.43
CA ALA A 152 2.82 28.83 6.02
C ALA A 152 3.38 29.81 7.07
N GLN A 153 2.53 30.58 7.76
CA GLN A 153 2.96 31.55 8.76
C GLN A 153 3.59 30.88 9.99
N LYS A 154 3.05 29.72 10.41
CA LYS A 154 3.65 28.87 11.46
C LYS A 154 4.93 28.23 10.97
N ALA A 155 4.90 27.59 9.80
CA ALA A 155 6.04 26.87 9.24
C ALA A 155 7.24 27.76 8.88
N ALA A 156 7.01 29.04 8.55
CA ALA A 156 8.07 30.01 8.30
C ALA A 156 9.00 30.24 9.52
N LYS A 157 8.53 29.88 10.72
CA LYS A 157 9.31 29.98 11.97
C LYS A 157 9.94 28.64 12.38
N TRP A 158 9.72 27.57 11.62
CA TRP A 158 10.21 26.23 11.96
C TRP A 158 11.69 26.06 11.66
N GLY A 159 12.43 25.54 12.64
CA GLY A 159 13.76 24.97 12.45
C GLY A 159 13.71 23.47 12.20
N LEU A 160 14.88 22.83 12.14
CA LEU A 160 15.02 21.38 11.89
C LEU A 160 14.15 20.53 12.84
N LEU A 161 14.15 20.86 14.14
CA LEU A 161 13.38 20.10 15.13
C LEU A 161 11.88 20.21 14.91
N SER A 162 11.36 21.39 14.59
CA SER A 162 9.92 21.59 14.34
C SER A 162 9.46 20.89 13.06
N TRP A 163 10.30 20.84 12.02
CA TRP A 163 9.99 20.07 10.81
C TRP A 163 9.97 18.56 11.06
N LEU A 164 10.82 18.06 11.96
CA LEU A 164 10.88 16.65 12.34
C LEU A 164 9.84 16.27 13.39
N PHE A 165 9.49 17.18 14.29
CA PHE A 165 8.55 16.94 15.38
C PHE A 165 7.84 18.24 15.78
N ASN A 166 6.53 18.29 15.56
CA ASN A 166 5.68 19.40 16.02
C ASN A 166 4.34 18.86 16.48
N ASP A 167 3.92 19.20 17.70
CA ASP A 167 2.63 18.83 18.29
C ASP A 167 2.29 17.33 18.12
N ASN A 168 3.20 16.44 18.55
CA ASN A 168 3.10 14.98 18.43
C ASN A 168 2.94 14.44 16.99
N SER A 169 3.24 15.26 15.98
CA SER A 169 3.24 14.88 14.56
C SER A 169 4.64 15.01 13.97
N THR A 170 4.83 14.49 12.75
CA THR A 170 6.11 14.52 12.01
C THR A 170 5.94 15.26 10.70
N PRO A 171 5.89 16.61 10.68
CA PRO A 171 5.37 17.37 9.54
C PRO A 171 6.00 17.05 8.19
N ILE A 172 7.33 16.87 8.14
CA ILE A 172 8.02 16.54 6.89
C ILE A 172 7.69 15.14 6.39
N ILE A 173 7.55 14.16 7.30
CA ILE A 173 7.18 12.79 6.97
C ILE A 173 5.72 12.77 6.48
N ASP A 174 4.83 13.46 7.19
CA ASP A 174 3.42 13.57 6.84
C ASP A 174 3.26 14.20 5.44
N ALA A 175 4.00 15.28 5.15
CA ALA A 175 3.98 15.94 3.85
C ALA A 175 4.42 15.00 2.71
N PHE A 176 5.55 14.28 2.86
CA PHE A 176 6.01 13.35 1.83
C PHE A 176 5.07 12.14 1.68
N ASN A 177 4.53 11.61 2.78
CA ASN A 177 3.61 10.47 2.76
C ASN A 177 2.27 10.83 2.10
N HIS A 178 1.72 12.02 2.39
CA HIS A 178 0.50 12.51 1.75
C HIS A 178 0.74 12.82 0.27
N ALA A 179 1.84 13.51 -0.06
CA ALA A 179 2.19 13.78 -1.45
C ALA A 179 2.35 12.50 -2.27
N SER A 180 3.01 11.48 -1.71
CA SER A 180 3.18 10.17 -2.35
C SER A 180 1.82 9.49 -2.62
N ALA A 181 0.93 9.46 -1.63
CA ALA A 181 -0.39 8.86 -1.79
C ALA A 181 -1.29 9.61 -2.79
N ASP A 182 -1.31 10.94 -2.71
CA ASP A 182 -2.16 11.78 -3.56
C ASP A 182 -1.73 11.73 -5.03
N MET A 183 -0.41 11.76 -5.28
CA MET A 183 0.12 11.63 -6.64
C MET A 183 -0.25 10.28 -7.27
N VAL A 184 -0.29 9.20 -6.49
CA VAL A 184 -0.75 7.88 -6.97
C VAL A 184 -2.23 7.92 -7.33
N ASP A 185 -3.07 8.53 -6.50
CA ASP A 185 -4.50 8.64 -6.75
C ASP A 185 -4.80 9.52 -7.97
N PHE A 186 -4.07 10.63 -8.17
CA PHE A 186 -4.16 11.46 -9.37
C PHE A 186 -3.80 10.69 -10.64
N HIS A 187 -2.67 9.97 -10.63
CA HIS A 187 -2.25 9.17 -11.78
C HIS A 187 -3.26 8.06 -12.10
N ASN A 188 -3.74 7.32 -11.09
CA ASN A 188 -4.74 6.28 -11.30
C ASN A 188 -6.04 6.87 -11.88
N PHE A 189 -6.54 7.97 -11.31
CA PHE A 189 -7.73 8.63 -11.84
C PHE A 189 -7.56 9.00 -13.32
N VAL A 190 -6.45 9.64 -13.69
CA VAL A 190 -6.19 10.03 -15.08
C VAL A 190 -6.11 8.82 -16.00
N VAL A 191 -5.35 7.78 -15.62
CA VAL A 191 -5.13 6.59 -16.46
C VAL A 191 -6.43 5.79 -16.67
N PHE A 192 -7.15 5.48 -15.58
CA PHE A 192 -8.39 4.71 -15.69
C PHE A 192 -9.49 5.49 -16.41
N LYS A 193 -9.56 6.81 -16.23
CA LYS A 193 -10.51 7.67 -16.95
C LYS A 193 -10.16 7.80 -18.44
N ALA A 194 -8.89 8.00 -18.77
CA ALA A 194 -8.43 8.08 -20.17
C ALA A 194 -8.68 6.79 -20.96
N LEU A 195 -8.73 5.65 -20.27
CA LEU A 195 -8.95 4.33 -20.85
C LEU A 195 -10.38 3.82 -20.66
N HIS A 196 -11.33 4.72 -20.37
CA HIS A 196 -12.77 4.43 -20.23
C HIS A 196 -13.06 3.23 -19.32
N SER A 197 -12.34 3.15 -18.20
CA SER A 197 -12.37 2.03 -17.25
C SER A 197 -12.48 2.51 -15.81
N ASP A 198 -13.11 3.67 -15.61
CA ASP A 198 -13.25 4.33 -14.32
C ASP A 198 -14.21 3.61 -13.36
N ASP A 199 -14.97 2.64 -13.85
CA ASP A 199 -15.79 1.71 -13.09
C ASP A 199 -15.00 0.51 -12.53
N LYS A 200 -13.77 0.29 -13.02
CA LYS A 200 -12.87 -0.82 -12.65
C LYS A 200 -11.82 -0.44 -11.61
N TYR A 201 -11.74 0.83 -11.24
CA TYR A 201 -10.92 1.32 -10.13
C TYR A 201 -11.81 1.79 -8.99
N LEU A 202 -11.79 1.08 -7.86
CA LEU A 202 -12.48 1.45 -6.64
C LEU A 202 -11.47 1.86 -5.58
N ARG A 203 -11.51 3.13 -5.15
CA ARG A 203 -10.73 3.66 -4.04
C ARG A 203 -11.65 3.94 -2.86
N ILE A 204 -11.37 3.33 -1.71
CA ILE A 204 -12.09 3.58 -0.46
C ILE A 204 -11.12 4.24 0.51
N GLN A 205 -11.45 5.46 0.92
CA GLN A 205 -10.60 6.32 1.72
C GLN A 205 -11.45 7.27 2.58
N ASP A 206 -10.96 7.60 3.78
CA ASP A 206 -11.56 8.60 4.68
C ASP A 206 -10.59 9.76 4.90
N ASP A 207 -10.98 10.99 4.59
CA ASP A 207 -10.13 12.18 4.77
C ASP A 207 -10.52 13.02 6.02
N ASP A 208 -11.47 12.51 6.82
CA ASP A 208 -12.11 13.19 7.94
C ASP A 208 -11.71 12.62 9.31
N LEU A 209 -10.65 11.81 9.39
CA LEU A 209 -10.18 11.30 10.67
C LEU A 209 -9.73 12.46 11.55
N THR A 210 -10.07 12.42 12.83
CA THR A 210 -9.70 13.47 13.79
C THR A 210 -9.12 12.93 15.08
N GLY A 211 -8.26 13.73 15.72
CA GLY A 211 -7.66 13.42 17.02
C GLY A 211 -6.93 12.07 17.02
N ASN A 212 -7.23 11.21 18.00
CA ASN A 212 -6.56 9.91 18.13
C ASN A 212 -6.86 8.94 16.97
N LEU A 213 -7.99 9.10 16.27
CA LEU A 213 -8.33 8.26 15.12
C LEU A 213 -7.38 8.50 13.94
N ALA A 214 -6.78 9.69 13.86
CA ALA A 214 -5.81 10.05 12.84
C ALA A 214 -4.36 9.71 13.23
N SER A 215 -4.13 9.18 14.43
CA SER A 215 -2.79 8.75 14.88
C SER A 215 -2.47 7.36 14.32
N VAL A 216 -1.21 7.18 13.94
CA VAL A 216 -0.68 5.92 13.42
C VAL A 216 -0.26 4.93 14.51
N ASP A 217 -0.22 5.35 15.78
CA ASP A 217 0.42 4.57 16.85
C ASP A 217 -0.37 4.51 18.18
N ILE A 218 -1.57 5.08 18.24
CA ILE A 218 -2.46 4.98 19.41
C ILE A 218 -3.28 3.68 19.33
N ALA A 219 -2.79 2.64 20.00
CA ALA A 219 -3.42 1.32 20.06
C ALA A 219 -4.28 1.07 21.32
N THR A 220 -4.94 2.11 21.86
CA THR A 220 -5.87 1.91 22.99
C THR A 220 -7.14 1.20 22.52
N LYS A 221 -7.81 0.48 23.42
CA LYS A 221 -9.03 -0.26 23.09
C LYS A 221 -10.11 0.67 22.51
N GLU A 222 -10.24 1.86 23.09
CA GLU A 222 -11.19 2.88 22.67
C GLU A 222 -10.88 3.37 21.25
N ASN A 223 -9.60 3.61 20.93
CA ASN A 223 -9.20 4.07 19.60
C ASN A 223 -9.42 2.99 18.54
N LEU A 224 -9.03 1.74 18.84
CA LEU A 224 -9.23 0.61 17.93
C LEU A 224 -10.72 0.34 17.66
N GLN A 225 -11.58 0.44 18.67
CA GLN A 225 -13.03 0.34 18.48
C GLN A 225 -13.60 1.51 17.67
N GLY A 226 -13.05 2.71 17.86
CA GLY A 226 -13.38 3.87 17.04
C GLY A 226 -13.03 3.66 15.57
N LEU A 227 -11.84 3.13 15.27
CA LEU A 227 -11.42 2.80 13.90
C LEU A 227 -12.32 1.73 13.24
N VAL A 228 -12.77 0.72 13.99
CA VAL A 228 -13.77 -0.25 13.50
C VAL A 228 -15.06 0.46 13.09
N LYS A 229 -15.57 1.35 13.95
CA LYS A 229 -16.79 2.12 13.66
C LYS A 229 -16.62 3.02 12.43
N VAL A 230 -15.45 3.64 12.25
CA VAL A 230 -15.14 4.40 11.03
C VAL A 230 -15.21 3.50 9.80
N GLY A 231 -14.63 2.30 9.85
CA GLY A 231 -14.71 1.30 8.77
C GLY A 231 -16.14 0.88 8.44
N GLU A 232 -16.97 0.64 9.46
CA GLU A 232 -18.39 0.32 9.29
C GLU A 232 -19.17 1.48 8.64
N LEU A 233 -18.90 2.72 9.05
CA LEU A 233 -19.53 3.91 8.46
C LEU A 233 -19.05 4.16 7.02
N LEU A 234 -17.78 3.89 6.72
CA LEU A 234 -17.22 4.02 5.38
C LEU A 234 -17.96 3.15 4.35
N LEU A 235 -18.46 1.97 4.75
CA LEU A 235 -19.25 1.11 3.88
C LEU A 235 -20.54 1.79 3.41
N GLU A 236 -21.15 2.61 4.25
CA GLU A 236 -22.43 3.28 3.97
C GLU A 236 -22.24 4.66 3.32
N LYS A 237 -21.00 5.21 3.30
CA LYS A 237 -20.68 6.43 2.54
C LYS A 237 -20.81 6.18 1.03
N THR A 238 -21.21 7.23 0.29
CA THR A 238 -21.21 7.23 -1.17
C THR A 238 -19.79 6.98 -1.70
N VAL A 239 -19.66 6.23 -2.79
CA VAL A 239 -18.39 6.09 -3.51
C VAL A 239 -17.86 7.47 -3.87
N SER A 240 -16.57 7.70 -3.66
CA SER A 240 -15.92 8.97 -3.96
C SER A 240 -14.81 8.82 -5.00
N LYS A 241 -14.49 9.92 -5.68
CA LYS A 241 -13.35 10.03 -6.59
C LYS A 241 -12.56 11.29 -6.25
N ILE A 242 -11.26 11.25 -6.48
CA ILE A 242 -10.40 12.41 -6.26
C ILE A 242 -10.77 13.54 -7.24
N ASN A 243 -11.05 14.73 -6.71
CA ASN A 243 -11.16 15.94 -7.52
C ASN A 243 -9.76 16.51 -7.71
N LEU A 244 -9.24 16.46 -8.95
CA LEU A 244 -7.87 16.89 -9.26
C LEU A 244 -7.62 18.38 -9.00
N ASP A 245 -8.64 19.23 -9.13
CA ASP A 245 -8.50 20.67 -8.93
C ASP A 245 -8.44 21.03 -7.44
N LYS A 246 -9.17 20.29 -6.60
CA LYS A 246 -9.27 20.56 -5.16
C LYS A 246 -8.35 19.69 -4.30
N GLY A 247 -7.85 18.56 -4.83
CA GLY A 247 -7.03 17.61 -4.08
C GLY A 247 -7.76 16.84 -2.98
N VAL A 248 -9.11 16.81 -3.03
CA VAL A 248 -9.97 16.12 -2.05
C VAL A 248 -10.91 15.14 -2.76
N TYR A 249 -11.32 14.10 -2.04
CA TYR A 249 -12.31 13.15 -2.54
C TYR A 249 -13.71 13.76 -2.50
N GLU A 250 -14.44 13.63 -3.60
CA GLU A 250 -15.83 14.06 -3.72
C GLU A 250 -16.73 12.87 -4.07
N GLU A 251 -17.94 12.87 -3.52
CA GLU A 251 -18.94 11.84 -3.79
C GLU A 251 -19.29 11.81 -5.28
N VAL A 252 -19.41 10.60 -5.83
CA VAL A 252 -19.83 10.39 -7.22
C VAL A 252 -21.35 10.44 -7.27
N GLU A 253 -21.90 11.37 -8.05
CA GLU A 253 -23.34 11.47 -8.27
C GLU A 253 -23.91 10.13 -8.79
N ASN A 254 -24.94 9.62 -8.12
CA ASN A 254 -25.54 8.30 -8.41
C ASN A 254 -24.55 7.11 -8.35
N GLY A 255 -23.42 7.26 -7.63
CA GLY A 255 -22.39 6.22 -7.53
C GLY A 255 -22.73 5.02 -6.63
N GLY A 256 -23.78 5.14 -5.82
CA GLY A 256 -24.11 4.19 -4.77
C GLY A 256 -23.12 4.24 -3.59
N THR A 257 -23.31 3.37 -2.63
CA THR A 257 -22.46 3.23 -1.43
C THR A 257 -21.21 2.40 -1.72
N ASN A 258 -20.17 2.55 -0.89
CA ASN A 258 -18.98 1.71 -0.95
C ASN A 258 -19.31 0.21 -0.79
N LYS A 259 -20.31 -0.12 0.04
CA LYS A 259 -20.84 -1.48 0.20
C LYS A 259 -21.41 -2.06 -1.08
N GLU A 260 -22.24 -1.30 -1.79
CA GLU A 260 -22.79 -1.72 -3.08
C GLU A 260 -21.69 -1.88 -4.14
N ALA A 261 -20.70 -0.99 -4.14
CA ALA A 261 -19.54 -1.10 -5.02
C ALA A 261 -18.71 -2.36 -4.72
N LEU A 262 -18.45 -2.66 -3.45
CA LEU A 262 -17.76 -3.88 -3.05
C LEU A 262 -18.55 -5.14 -3.42
N GLN A 263 -19.88 -5.14 -3.27
CA GLN A 263 -20.73 -6.25 -3.73
C GLN A 263 -20.64 -6.47 -5.24
N ARG A 264 -20.63 -5.39 -6.02
CA ARG A 264 -20.40 -5.45 -7.48
C ARG A 264 -19.04 -6.05 -7.81
N PHE A 265 -17.97 -5.56 -7.19
CA PHE A 265 -16.61 -6.09 -7.39
C PHE A 265 -16.51 -7.57 -6.97
N ALA A 266 -17.12 -7.95 -5.85
CA ALA A 266 -17.16 -9.34 -5.40
C ALA A 266 -17.86 -10.26 -6.41
N LYS A 267 -18.95 -9.80 -7.03
CA LYS A 267 -19.61 -10.53 -8.11
C LYS A 267 -18.70 -10.72 -9.32
N ILE A 268 -18.02 -9.66 -9.78
CA ILE A 268 -17.09 -9.72 -10.92
C ILE A 268 -15.97 -10.73 -10.63
N LEU A 269 -15.35 -10.68 -9.45
CA LEU A 269 -14.30 -11.60 -9.04
C LEU A 269 -14.80 -13.06 -8.98
N SER A 270 -16.01 -13.28 -8.45
CA SER A 270 -16.63 -14.61 -8.37
C SER A 270 -16.92 -15.19 -9.76
N ASP A 271 -17.49 -14.38 -10.65
CA ASP A 271 -17.83 -14.80 -12.01
C ASP A 271 -16.56 -15.08 -12.83
N GLU A 272 -15.53 -14.24 -12.71
CA GLU A 272 -14.23 -14.45 -13.37
C GLU A 272 -13.56 -15.75 -12.90
N ARG A 273 -13.58 -16.02 -11.59
CA ARG A 273 -13.04 -17.28 -11.04
C ARG A 273 -13.77 -18.50 -11.62
N LYS A 274 -15.10 -18.50 -11.60
CA LYS A 274 -15.92 -19.60 -12.15
C LYS A 274 -15.64 -19.81 -13.64
N PHE A 275 -15.50 -18.72 -14.39
CA PHE A 275 -15.16 -18.76 -15.81
C PHE A 275 -13.78 -19.38 -16.07
N ARG A 276 -12.78 -19.10 -15.24
CA ARG A 276 -11.45 -19.73 -15.35
C ARG A 276 -11.48 -21.20 -14.99
N GLU A 277 -12.19 -21.57 -13.92
CA GLU A 277 -12.33 -22.97 -13.48
C GLU A 277 -13.03 -23.84 -14.54
N SER A 278 -14.07 -23.31 -15.19
CA SER A 278 -14.76 -24.03 -16.28
C SER A 278 -13.86 -24.22 -17.52
N ASN A 279 -13.12 -23.17 -17.91
CA ASN A 279 -12.20 -23.25 -19.05
C ASN A 279 -10.98 -24.15 -18.79
N ALA A 280 -10.45 -24.17 -17.56
CA ALA A 280 -9.36 -25.07 -17.19
C ALA A 280 -9.82 -26.54 -17.26
N SER A 281 -11.03 -26.83 -16.78
CA SER A 281 -11.63 -28.17 -16.86
C SER A 281 -11.89 -28.62 -18.32
N SER A 282 -12.19 -27.66 -19.20
CA SER A 282 -12.43 -27.90 -20.64
C SER A 282 -11.17 -28.19 -21.45
N ARG A 283 -9.99 -27.81 -20.95
CA ARG A 283 -8.69 -28.06 -21.60
C ARG A 283 -8.06 -29.40 -21.21
N LEU A 284 -8.66 -30.11 -20.25
CA LEU A 284 -8.22 -31.43 -19.76
C LEU A 284 -9.03 -32.59 -20.38
N VAL A 285 -9.95 -32.28 -21.30
CA VAL A 285 -10.75 -33.23 -22.09
C VAL A 285 -10.39 -33.07 -23.56
#